data_AF-A0A4Y7R9S6-F1
#
_entry.id   AF-A0A4Y7R9S6-F1
#
_cell.length_a   1.000
_cell.length_b   1.000
_cell.length_c   1.000
_cell.angle_alpha   90.00
_cell.angle_beta   90.00
_cell.angle_gamma   90.00
#
_symmetry.space_group_name_H-M   'P 1'
#
loop_
_entity.id
_entity.type
_entity.pdbx_description
1 polymer ?
#
loop_
_entity_poly.entity_id
_entity_poly.type
_entity_poly.pdbx_seq_one_letter_code
_entity_poly.pdbx_strand_id
1 'polypeptide(L)' 'MPSISDRDMQLLVNYDWPGNIRELQNIIERAVILSKNDMIEIAPLLFPSKDNKTTPSREERVVGLAECISNNILSR' A
#
# COMPACT_ATOMS: atom_id res chain seq x y z
N MET A 1 -3.22 -18.68 14.80
CA MET A 1 -3.49 -17.89 13.58
C MET A 1 -4.75 -17.10 13.87
N PRO A 2 -4.70 -15.77 13.85
CA PRO A 2 -5.86 -14.93 14.20
C PRO A 2 -6.99 -15.15 13.18
N SER A 3 -8.23 -15.08 13.66
CA SER A 3 -9.46 -15.25 12.87
C SER A 3 -9.90 -13.90 12.29
N ILE A 4 -10.59 -13.94 11.15
CA ILE A 4 -11.15 -12.76 10.48
C ILE A 4 -12.66 -12.81 10.65
N SER A 5 -13.29 -11.69 11.01
CA SER A 5 -14.75 -11.61 11.10
C SER A 5 -15.39 -11.62 9.71
N ASP A 6 -16.64 -12.09 9.59
CA ASP A 6 -17.36 -12.07 8.30
C ASP A 6 -17.47 -10.65 7.71
N ARG A 7 -17.60 -9.64 8.59
CA ARG A 7 -17.64 -8.23 8.20
C ARG A 7 -16.32 -7.79 7.56
N ASP A 8 -15.19 -8.14 8.17
CA ASP A 8 -13.87 -7.80 7.65
C ASP A 8 -13.57 -8.55 6.36
N MET A 9 -14.03 -9.80 6.25
CA MET A 9 -13.97 -10.56 5.01
C MET A 9 -14.76 -9.87 3.90
N GLN A 10 -15.95 -9.35 4.18
CA GLN A 10 -16.72 -8.57 3.20
C GLN A 10 -15.98 -7.30 2.76
N LEU A 11 -15.28 -6.61 3.67
CA LEU A 11 -14.47 -5.44 3.30
C LEU A 11 -13.33 -5.83 2.35
N LEU A 12 -12.66 -6.95 2.62
CA LEU A 12 -11.60 -7.45 1.74
C LEU A 12 -12.12 -7.84 0.34
N VAL A 13 -13.29 -8.49 0.28
CA VAL A 13 -13.88 -8.92 -1.00
C VAL A 13 -14.40 -7.75 -1.83
N ASN A 14 -14.92 -6.71 -1.19
CA ASN A 14 -15.53 -5.57 -1.86
C ASN A 14 -14.54 -4.47 -2.28
N TYR A 15 -13.26 -4.57 -1.91
CA TYR A 15 -12.25 -3.59 -2.29
C TYR A 15 -11.62 -3.93 -3.65
N ASP A 16 -11.39 -2.91 -4.48
CA ASP A 16 -10.98 -3.07 -5.89
C ASP A 16 -9.50 -3.50 -6.08
N TRP A 17 -8.68 -3.43 -5.02
CA TRP A 17 -7.25 -3.80 -5.03
C TRP A 17 -6.42 -3.15 -6.17
N PRO A 18 -6.37 -1.80 -6.31
CA PRO A 18 -5.62 -1.13 -7.37
C PRO A 18 -4.11 -1.46 -7.38
N GLY A 19 -3.52 -1.78 -6.23
CA GLY A 19 -2.15 -2.26 -6.05
C GLY A 19 -2.00 -3.79 -6.12
N ASN A 20 -3.05 -4.51 -6.55
CA ASN A 20 -3.10 -5.98 -6.62
C ASN A 20 -2.76 -6.65 -5.27
N ILE A 21 -2.16 -7.85 -5.34
CA ILE A 21 -1.77 -8.66 -4.19
C ILE A 21 -0.83 -7.94 -3.22
N ARG A 22 -0.04 -6.97 -3.70
CA ARG A 22 0.87 -6.20 -2.84
C ARG A 22 0.12 -5.32 -1.85
N GLU A 23 -1.01 -4.77 -2.28
CA GLU A 23 -1.85 -3.96 -1.41
C GLU A 23 -2.60 -4.82 -0.39
N LEU A 24 -3.11 -5.98 -0.81
CA LEU A 24 -3.68 -6.97 0.11
C LEU A 24 -2.68 -7.36 1.19
N GLN A 25 -1.45 -7.71 0.80
CA GLN A 25 -0.39 -8.05 1.74
C GLN A 25 -0.13 -6.91 2.74
N ASN A 26 0.03 -5.67 2.27
CA ASN A 26 0.26 -4.52 3.14
C ASN A 26 -0.88 -4.29 4.15
N ILE A 27 -2.13 -4.47 3.73
CA ILE A 27 -3.30 -4.31 4.61
C ILE A 27 -3.32 -5.42 5.66
N ILE A 28 -3.12 -6.68 5.26
CA ILE A 28 -3.12 -7.82 6.18
C ILE A 28 -1.97 -7.72 7.19
N GLU A 29 -0.76 -7.37 6.75
CA GLU A 29 0.38 -7.19 7.65
C GLU A 29 0.10 -6.13 8.71
N ARG A 30 -0.44 -4.97 8.32
CA ARG A 30 -0.82 -3.90 9.25
C ARG A 30 -1.95 -4.33 10.18
N ALA A 31 -2.96 -5.03 9.67
CA ALA A 31 -4.09 -5.50 10.47
C ALA A 31 -3.63 -6.51 11.54
N VAL A 32 -2.69 -7.40 11.20
CA VAL A 32 -2.06 -8.33 12.16
C VAL A 32 -1.24 -7.60 13.22
N ILE A 33 -0.47 -6.56 12.83
CA ILE A 33 0.30 -5.76 13.78
C ILE A 33 -0.61 -5.00 14.77
N LEU A 34 -1.77 -4.54 14.29
CA LEU A 34 -2.73 -3.80 15.11
C LEU A 34 -3.65 -4.70 15.94
N SER A 35 -3.80 -5.96 15.53
CA SER A 35 -4.59 -6.94 16.28
C SER A 35 -3.95 -7.21 17.65
N LYS A 36 -4.73 -7.03 18.72
CA LYS A 36 -4.28 -7.26 20.10
C LYS A 36 -4.55 -8.67 20.60
N ASN A 37 -5.30 -9.47 19.85
CA ASN A 37 -5.84 -10.77 20.25
C ASN A 37 -5.91 -11.73 19.05
N ASP A 38 -6.62 -12.84 19.20
CA ASP A 38 -6.85 -13.84 18.15
C ASP A 38 -7.83 -13.39 17.04
N MET A 39 -8.12 -12.08 16.92
CA MET A 39 -9.02 -11.54 15.91
C MET A 39 -8.35 -10.38 15.16
N ILE A 40 -8.27 -10.50 13.83
CA ILE A 40 -7.82 -9.42 12.95
C ILE A 40 -8.96 -8.43 12.81
N GLU A 41 -8.67 -7.15 13.01
CA GLU A 41 -9.62 -6.05 12.79
C GLU A 41 -9.20 -5.29 11.53
N ILE A 42 -10.01 -5.37 10.47
CA ILE A 42 -9.71 -4.70 9.19
C ILE A 42 -10.48 -3.39 9.15
N ALA A 43 -9.89 -2.38 9.78
CA ALA A 43 -10.51 -1.08 9.86
C ALA A 43 -10.45 -0.35 8.50
N PRO A 44 -11.51 0.40 8.09
CA PRO A 44 -11.55 1.11 6.82
C PRO A 44 -10.37 2.08 6.58
N LEU A 45 -9.75 2.58 7.65
CA LEU A 45 -8.56 3.42 7.62
C LEU A 45 -7.28 2.72 7.11
N LEU A 46 -7.30 1.38 6.99
CA LEU A 46 -6.18 0.62 6.41
C LEU A 46 -6.15 0.68 4.89
N PHE A 47 -7.29 0.99 4.25
CA PHE A 47 -7.38 1.13 2.81
C PHE A 47 -6.88 2.52 2.41
N PRO A 48 -5.93 2.62 1.47
CA PRO A 48 -5.53 3.92 0.96
C PRO A 48 -6.74 4.59 0.29
N SER A 49 -6.89 5.90 0.49
CA SER A 49 -7.88 6.68 -0.25
C SER A 49 -7.65 6.49 -1.75
N LYS A 50 -8.74 6.30 -2.51
CA LYS A 50 -8.72 6.09 -3.98
C LYS A 50 -7.94 7.18 -4.76
N ASP A 51 -7.56 8.25 -4.09
CA ASP A 51 -6.85 9.41 -4.61
C ASP A 51 -5.32 9.22 -4.70
N ASN A 52 -4.74 8.16 -4.12
CA ASN A 52 -3.28 7.96 -4.14
C ASN A 52 -2.76 7.19 -5.37
N LYS A 53 -3.16 7.59 -6.58
CA LYS A 53 -2.40 7.22 -7.78
C LYS A 53 -1.06 7.99 -7.83
N THR A 54 -0.19 7.77 -6.86
CA THR A 54 1.24 8.10 -6.98
C THR A 54 2.01 6.83 -7.27
N THR A 55 1.59 6.08 -8.29
CA THR A 55 2.61 5.47 -9.14
C THR A 55 3.16 6.62 -9.94
N PRO A 56 4.39 7.11 -9.70
CA PRO A 56 4.97 8.03 -10.63
C PRO A 56 4.96 7.33 -11.97
N SER A 57 4.23 7.92 -12.91
CA SER A 57 4.14 7.45 -14.27
C SER A 57 5.57 7.25 -14.75
N ARG A 58 5.79 6.28 -15.64
CA ARG A 58 7.14 5.90 -16.08
C ARG A 58 7.97 7.12 -16.53
N GLU A 59 7.31 8.18 -16.96
CA GLU A 59 7.86 9.50 -17.31
C GLU A 59 8.46 10.25 -16.09
N GLU A 60 7.77 10.33 -14.95
CA GLU A 60 8.26 11.03 -13.74
C GLU A 60 9.50 10.36 -13.13
N ARG A 61 9.63 9.04 -13.27
CA ARG A 61 10.82 8.29 -12.81
C ARG A 61 12.08 8.61 -13.62
N VAL A 62 11.95 9.00 -14.88
CA VAL A 62 13.11 9.37 -15.72
C VAL A 62 13.60 10.76 -15.36
N VAL A 63 12.69 11.69 -15.03
CA VAL A 63 13.02 13.06 -14.65
C VAL A 63 13.85 13.09 -13.35
N GLY A 64 13.42 12.36 -12.32
CA GLY A 64 14.16 12.32 -11.04
C GLY A 64 15.54 11.64 -11.13
N LEU A 65 15.70 10.64 -12.00
CA LEU A 65 16.99 9.99 -12.21
C LEU A 65 17.96 10.88 -13.00
N ALA A 66 17.48 11.59 -14.02
CA ALA A 66 18.29 12.52 -14.81
C ALA A 66 18.81 13.67 -13.93
N GLU A 67 17.98 14.21 -13.05
CA GLU A 67 18.36 15.28 -12.12
C GLU A 67 19.40 14.80 -11.09
N CYS A 68 19.25 13.58 -10.57
CA CYS A 68 20.20 12.97 -9.64
C CYS A 68 21.58 12.68 -10.29
N ILE A 69 21.59 12.25 -11.56
CA ILE A 69 22.83 12.01 -12.31
C ILE A 69 23.53 13.34 -12.62
N SER A 70 22.79 14.38 -13.03
CA SER A 70 23.35 15.72 -13.27
C SER A 70 24.03 16.29 -12.02
N ASN A 71 23.42 16.11 -10.84
CA ASN A 71 23.97 16.62 -9.58
C ASN A 71 25.19 15.83 -9.05
N ASN A 72 25.42 14.60 -9.52
CA ASN A 72 26.55 13.76 -9.08
C ASN A 72 27.74 13.73 -10.06
N ILE A 73 27.56 14.20 -11.30
CA ILE A 73 28.63 14.18 -12.32
C ILE A 73 29.17 15.58 -12.66
N LEU A 74 28.48 16.67 -12.29
CA LEU A 74 28.95 18.05 -12.56
C LEU A 74 29.52 18.79 -11.33
N SER A 75 29.68 18.12 -10.19
CA SER A 75 30.28 18.71 -8.96
C SER A 75 31.64 18.09 -8.58
N ARG A 76 32.49 17.79 -9.56
CA ARG A 76 33.93 17.57 -9.38
C ARG A 76 34.74 18.22 -10.49
#